data_AF-A0AA36AXT9-F1
#
_entry.id   AF-A0AA36AXT9-F1
#
_cell.length_a   1.000
_cell.length_b   1.000
_cell.length_c   1.000
_cell.angle_alpha   90.00
_cell.angle_beta   90.00
_cell.angle_gamma   90.00
#
_symmetry.space_group_name_H-M   'P 1'
#
loop_
_entity.id
_entity.type
_entity.pdbx_description
1 polymer ?
#
loop_
_entity_poly.entity_id
_entity_poly.type
_entity_poly.pdbx_seq_one_letter_code
_entity_poly.pdbx_strand_id
1 'polypeptide(L)'
;MRVARCLFNSLRTPLGTKINSGVVPNTNIYKKVQDLQTQFLRDDGLLVWQKRGTRDRFMYYFSLALMASGGLLSAHILYRMSFGIKDGK
;
A
#
# COMPACT_ATOMS: atom_id res chain seq x y z
N MET A 1 6.97 22.24 19.54
CA MET A 1 6.86 23.64 19.05
C MET A 1 7.36 23.89 17.61
N ARG A 2 8.36 23.19 17.07
CA ARG A 2 8.87 23.47 15.69
C ARG A 2 7.85 23.22 14.57
N VAL A 3 7.04 22.16 14.68
CA VAL A 3 6.06 21.77 13.65
C VAL A 3 4.96 22.82 13.46
N ALA A 4 4.45 23.40 14.57
CA ALA A 4 3.44 24.45 14.52
C ALA A 4 3.96 25.73 13.82
N ARG A 5 5.22 26.10 14.05
CA ARG A 5 5.84 27.26 13.39
C ARG A 5 6.07 27.00 11.89
N CYS A 6 6.42 25.78 11.50
CA CYS A 6 6.52 25.38 10.09
C CYS A 6 5.16 25.38 9.38
N LEU A 7 4.10 24.85 10.02
CA LEU A 7 2.74 24.88 9.49
C LEU A 7 2.22 26.31 9.30
N PHE A 8 2.45 27.18 10.27
CA PHE A 8 2.03 28.58 10.19
C PHE A 8 2.70 29.33 9.03
N ASN A 9 4.00 29.13 8.81
CA ASN A 9 4.71 29.69 7.67
C ASN A 9 4.24 29.10 6.33
N SER A 10 3.89 27.81 6.34
CA SER A 10 3.41 27.07 5.17
C SER A 10 2.00 27.48 4.70
N LEU A 11 1.17 28.00 5.61
CA LEU A 11 -0.16 28.54 5.31
C LEU A 11 -0.11 29.97 4.73
N ARG A 12 1.01 30.70 4.91
CA ARG A 12 1.19 32.04 4.32
C ARG A 12 1.40 31.99 2.81
N THR A 13 2.00 30.91 2.30
CA THR A 13 2.22 30.66 0.87
C THR A 13 1.58 29.32 0.48
N PRO A 14 0.24 29.28 0.36
CA PRO A 14 -0.47 28.03 0.08
C PRO A 14 -0.04 27.44 -1.27
N LEU A 15 -0.15 26.12 -1.36
CA LEU A 15 0.09 25.41 -2.61
C LEU A 15 -1.16 25.53 -3.50
N GLY A 16 -1.10 26.39 -4.52
CA GLY A 16 -2.19 26.59 -5.50
C GLY A 16 -3.04 27.84 -5.29
N THR A 17 -3.97 28.09 -6.22
CA THR A 17 -4.98 29.16 -6.12
C THR A 17 -5.92 28.90 -4.94
N LYS A 18 -6.25 29.93 -4.15
CA LYS A 18 -7.23 29.86 -3.05
C LYS A 18 -8.49 29.13 -3.54
N ILE A 19 -8.70 27.90 -3.08
CA ILE A 19 -9.96 27.20 -3.27
C ILE A 19 -10.90 27.72 -2.17
N ASN A 20 -12.16 28.02 -2.50
CA ASN A 20 -13.16 28.51 -1.54
C ASN A 20 -13.34 27.61 -0.30
N SER A 21 -12.84 26.37 -0.36
CA SER A 21 -12.97 25.34 0.67
C SER A 21 -11.86 25.32 1.73
N GLY A 22 -10.79 26.11 1.60
CA GLY A 22 -9.72 26.18 2.61
C GLY A 22 -8.32 26.46 2.08
N VAL A 23 -7.36 26.60 3.00
CA VAL A 23 -5.94 26.86 2.69
C VAL A 23 -5.16 25.54 2.72
N VAL A 24 -4.50 25.23 1.60
CA VAL A 24 -3.67 24.03 1.48
C VAL A 24 -2.25 24.30 2.00
N PRO A 25 -1.75 23.55 3.01
CA PRO A 25 -0.40 23.76 3.54
C PRO A 25 0.67 23.38 2.51
N ASN A 26 1.56 24.31 2.17
CA ASN A 26 2.76 24.07 1.37
C ASN A 26 3.88 23.41 2.20
N THR A 27 3.65 22.21 2.72
CA THR A 27 4.70 21.41 3.40
C THR A 27 5.11 20.24 2.53
N ASN A 28 6.38 19.81 2.60
CA ASN A 28 6.86 18.64 1.86
C ASN A 28 6.11 17.36 2.22
N ILE A 29 5.53 17.28 3.42
CA ILE A 29 4.72 16.15 3.87
C ILE A 29 3.37 16.18 3.17
N TYR A 30 2.71 17.33 3.14
CA TYR A 30 1.40 17.47 2.51
C TYR A 30 1.47 17.26 0.98
N LYS A 31 2.53 17.75 0.33
CA LYS A 31 2.79 17.48 -1.10
C LYS A 31 2.79 15.99 -1.42
N LYS A 32 3.45 15.18 -0.60
CA LYS A 32 3.45 13.71 -0.78
C LYS A 32 2.04 13.12 -0.70
N VAL A 33 1.20 13.64 0.19
CA VAL A 33 -0.20 13.20 0.30
C VAL A 33 -0.98 13.58 -0.96
N GLN A 34 -0.77 14.80 -1.48
CA GLN A 34 -1.40 15.26 -2.71
C GLN A 34 -0.95 14.46 -3.94
N ASP A 35 0.33 14.12 -4.03
CA ASP A 35 0.85 13.24 -5.09
C ASP A 35 0.20 11.85 -5.02
N LEU A 36 0.07 11.28 -3.82
CA LEU A 36 -0.64 10.01 -3.62
C LEU A 36 -2.11 10.11 -4.00
N GLN A 37 -2.81 11.17 -3.60
CA GLN A 37 -4.21 11.41 -3.98
C GLN A 37 -4.36 11.47 -5.50
N THR A 38 -3.46 12.19 -6.17
CA THR A 38 -3.46 12.29 -7.63
C THR A 38 -3.24 10.92 -8.28
N GLN A 39 -2.32 10.12 -7.73
CA GLN A 39 -2.04 8.78 -8.24
C GLN A 39 -3.22 7.81 -8.02
N PHE A 40 -3.90 7.87 -6.88
CA PHE A 40 -5.03 6.98 -6.58
C PHE A 40 -6.34 7.41 -7.26
N LEU A 41 -6.53 8.70 -7.53
CA LEU A 41 -7.73 9.24 -8.20
C LEU A 41 -7.63 9.23 -9.72
N ARG A 42 -6.50 8.80 -10.29
CA ARG A 42 -6.31 8.72 -11.74
C ARG A 42 -7.21 7.63 -12.36
N ASP A 43 -7.96 7.98 -13.41
CA ASP A 43 -8.85 7.08 -14.14
C ASP A 43 -8.10 6.23 -15.19
N ASP A 44 -7.19 5.38 -14.72
CA ASP A 44 -6.42 4.48 -15.58
C ASP A 44 -7.09 3.10 -15.76
N GLY A 45 -8.30 2.90 -15.23
CA GLY A 45 -9.00 1.60 -15.21
C GLY A 45 -8.37 0.53 -14.30
N LEU A 46 -7.30 0.87 -13.60
CA LEU A 46 -6.59 -0.02 -12.67
C LEU A 46 -7.27 -0.08 -11.29
N LEU A 47 -7.25 -1.27 -10.69
CA LEU A 47 -7.74 -1.48 -9.32
C LEU A 47 -6.85 -0.77 -8.31
N VAL A 48 -7.42 -0.35 -7.16
CA VAL A 48 -6.73 0.42 -6.12
C VAL A 48 -5.40 -0.24 -5.69
N TRP A 49 -5.38 -1.56 -5.54
CA TRP A 49 -4.20 -2.34 -5.13
C TRP A 49 -3.16 -2.54 -6.25
N GLN A 50 -3.43 -2.08 -7.47
CA GLN A 50 -2.49 -2.15 -8.59
C GLN A 50 -1.89 -0.77 -8.94
N LYS A 51 -2.45 0.32 -8.39
CA LYS A 51 -2.12 1.70 -8.81
C LYS A 51 -0.69 2.11 -8.49
N ARG A 52 -0.02 1.47 -7.53
CA ARG A 52 1.37 1.78 -7.18
C ARG A 52 2.40 1.01 -8.02
N GLY A 53 1.94 0.32 -9.08
CA GLY A 53 2.78 -0.24 -10.12
C GLY A 53 3.54 -1.49 -9.70
N THR A 54 4.85 -1.51 -9.97
CA THR A 54 5.73 -2.68 -9.81
C THR A 54 5.81 -3.18 -8.37
N ARG A 55 5.77 -2.26 -7.40
CA ARG A 55 5.89 -2.61 -5.98
C ARG A 55 4.70 -3.42 -5.48
N ASP A 56 3.49 -3.04 -5.88
CA ASP A 56 2.28 -3.75 -5.47
C ASP A 56 2.18 -5.10 -6.20
N ARG A 57 2.58 -5.16 -7.49
CA ARG A 57 2.67 -6.41 -8.25
C ARG A 57 3.62 -7.42 -7.61
N PHE A 58 4.80 -6.98 -7.17
CA PHE A 58 5.76 -7.85 -6.50
C PHE A 58 5.18 -8.46 -5.22
N MET A 59 4.57 -7.62 -4.37
CA MET A 59 3.96 -8.09 -3.12
C MET A 59 2.80 -9.05 -3.38
N TYR A 60 2.01 -8.81 -4.43
CA TYR A 60 0.94 -9.71 -4.84
C TYR A 60 1.46 -11.11 -5.24
N TYR A 61 2.47 -11.17 -6.12
CA TYR A 61 3.05 -12.46 -6.53
C TYR A 61 3.74 -13.17 -5.37
N PHE A 62 4.39 -12.43 -4.48
CA PHE A 62 4.99 -12.98 -3.28
C PHE A 62 3.95 -13.62 -2.35
N SER A 63 2.82 -12.95 -2.12
CA SER A 63 1.71 -13.51 -1.34
C SER A 63 1.11 -14.76 -1.99
N LEU A 64 0.93 -14.77 -3.31
CA LEU A 64 0.46 -15.95 -4.04
C LEU A 64 1.43 -17.14 -3.90
N ALA A 65 2.74 -16.89 -4.00
CA ALA A 65 3.76 -17.93 -3.84
C ALA A 65 3.74 -18.53 -2.43
N LEU A 66 3.59 -17.71 -1.39
CA LEU A 66 3.45 -18.17 -0.01
C LEU A 66 2.16 -18.96 0.23
N MET A 67 1.04 -18.53 -0.35
CA MET A 67 -0.21 -19.28 -0.24
C MET A 67 -0.12 -20.63 -0.94
N ALA A 68 0.49 -20.69 -2.12
CA ALA A 68 0.67 -21.94 -2.86
C ALA A 68 1.59 -22.91 -2.10
N SER A 69 2.72 -22.44 -1.58
CA SER A 69 3.65 -23.28 -0.82
C SER A 69 3.04 -23.77 0.49
N GLY A 70 2.34 -22.89 1.22
CA GLY A 70 1.59 -23.26 2.42
C GLY A 70 0.49 -24.27 2.12
N GLY A 71 -0.27 -24.08 1.04
CA GLY A 71 -1.32 -25.01 0.60
C GLY A 71 -0.79 -26.40 0.26
N LEU A 72 0.33 -26.48 -0.46
CA LEU A 72 0.98 -27.76 -0.78
C LEU A 72 1.47 -28.47 0.49
N LEU A 73 2.09 -27.73 1.42
CA LEU A 73 2.54 -28.28 2.69
C LEU A 73 1.35 -28.80 3.52
N SER A 74 0.28 -28.02 3.63
CA SER A 74 -0.93 -28.42 4.33
C SER A 74 -1.56 -29.67 3.69
N ALA A 75 -1.64 -29.74 2.37
CA ALA A 75 -2.14 -30.91 1.66
C ALA A 75 -1.25 -32.15 1.91
N HIS A 76 0.08 -31.99 1.89
CA HIS A 76 1.01 -33.08 2.17
C HIS A 76 0.86 -33.60 3.61
N ILE A 77 0.74 -32.69 4.58
CA ILE A 77 0.52 -33.06 5.99
C ILE A 77 -0.83 -33.79 6.14
N LEU A 78 -1.89 -33.27 5.52
CA LEU A 78 -3.22 -33.89 5.55
C LEU A 78 -3.20 -35.30 4.93
N TYR A 79 -2.49 -35.48 3.81
CA TYR A 79 -2.32 -36.77 3.16
C TYR A 79 -1.62 -37.78 4.09
N ARG A 80 -0.53 -37.38 4.74
CA ARG A 80 0.18 -38.24 5.70
C ARG A 80 -0.68 -38.62 6.90
N MET A 81 -1.49 -37.69 7.42
CA MET A 81 -2.44 -37.97 8.50
C MET A 81 -3.55 -38.92 8.05
N SER A 82 -4.13 -38.67 6.87
CA SER A 82 -5.26 -39.45 6.33
C SER A 82 -4.90 -40.91 6.05
N PHE A 83 -3.70 -41.16 5.54
CA PHE A 83 -3.27 -42.52 5.18
C PHE A 83 -2.32 -43.14 6.20
N GLY A 84 -2.05 -42.46 7.32
CA GLY A 84 -1.28 -43.00 8.44
C GLY A 84 0.14 -43.45 8.06
N ILE A 85 0.74 -42.83 7.03
CA ILE A 85 2.08 -43.18 6.58
C ILE A 85 3.06 -42.74 7.67
N LYS A 86 3.49 -43.71 8.48
CA LYS A 86 4.52 -43.51 9.50
C LYS A 86 5.84 -43.24 8.78
N ASP A 87 6.49 -42.12 9.10
CA ASP A 87 7.91 -41.94 8.79
C ASP A 87 8.65 -43.09 9.48
N GLY A 88 9.12 -44.04 8.67
CA GLY A 88 9.92 -45.16 9.15
C GLY A 88 11.15 -44.63 9.88
N LYS A 89 11.23 -44.92 11.18
CA LYS A 89 12.51 -45.21 11.82
C LYS A 89 12.88 -46.66 11.51
#